data_AF-A0A0H3M895-F1
#
_entry.id   AF-A0A0H3M895-F1
#
_cell.length_a   1.000
_cell.length_b   1.000
_cell.length_c   1.000
_cell.angle_alpha   90.00
_cell.angle_beta   90.00
_cell.angle_gamma   90.00
#
_symmetry.space_group_name_H-M   'P 1'
#
loop_
_entity.id
_entity.type
_entity.pdbx_description
1 polymer ?
#
loop_
_entity_poly.entity_id
_entity_poly.type
_entity_poly.pdbx_seq_one_letter_code
_entity_poly.pdbx_strand_id
1 'polypeptide(L)'
;MVEGHTHTISGAVECRTSPAVRTATPSESGTQTTRVNAHDDSASVTLSLSDSTPPDVNGFGISLKIGSVDYQMPYQPVQSPTQVEATRQGKSYTLTGTGHAVIPGQTGMRELPFGVHVTCP
;
A
#
# COMPACT_ATOMS: atom_id res chain seq x y z
N MET A 1 2.04 -8.55 -4.52
CA MET A 1 2.59 -9.75 -3.86
C MET A 1 2.39 -9.63 -2.36
N VAL A 2 1.85 -10.66 -1.70
CA VAL A 2 1.76 -10.76 -0.23
C VAL A 2 2.22 -12.18 0.13
N GLU A 3 3.19 -12.31 1.04
CA GLU A 3 3.71 -13.62 1.46
C GLU A 3 4.09 -14.54 0.27
N GLY A 4 4.74 -13.99 -0.77
CA GLY A 4 5.13 -14.72 -1.98
C GLY A 4 4.00 -14.99 -2.99
N HIS A 5 2.73 -14.79 -2.63
CA HIS A 5 1.60 -14.91 -3.54
C HIS A 5 1.44 -13.65 -4.37
N THR A 6 1.33 -13.79 -5.69
CA THR A 6 1.24 -12.66 -6.62
C THR A 6 -0.12 -12.64 -7.30
N HIS A 7 -0.70 -11.44 -7.38
CA HIS A 7 -1.94 -11.16 -8.08
C HIS A 7 -1.79 -9.85 -8.85
N THR A 8 -2.38 -9.78 -10.04
CA THR A 8 -2.45 -8.55 -10.84
C THR A 8 -3.88 -8.05 -10.78
N ILE A 9 -4.07 -6.85 -10.22
CA ILE A 9 -5.39 -6.22 -10.14
C ILE A 9 -5.85 -5.85 -11.56
N SER A 10 -7.00 -6.38 -11.96
CA SER A 10 -7.59 -6.12 -13.29
C SER A 10 -8.46 -4.86 -13.35
N GLY A 11 -8.84 -4.31 -12.19
CA GLY A 11 -9.63 -3.08 -12.08
C GLY A 11 -8.83 -1.80 -12.40
N ALA A 12 -9.55 -0.68 -12.45
CA ALA A 12 -8.95 0.62 -12.70
C ALA A 12 -8.02 1.05 -11.55
N VAL A 13 -6.95 1.74 -11.90
CA VAL A 13 -6.06 2.42 -10.95
C VAL A 13 -6.49 3.87 -10.82
N GLU A 14 -6.96 4.25 -9.64
CA GLU A 14 -7.32 5.62 -9.31
C GLU A 14 -6.16 6.30 -8.59
N CYS A 15 -5.58 7.33 -9.22
CA CYS A 15 -4.55 8.15 -8.60
C CYS A 15 -5.02 9.59 -8.46
N ARG A 16 -5.01 10.11 -7.23
CA ARG A 16 -5.35 11.50 -6.94
C ARG A 16 -4.23 12.17 -6.16
N THR A 17 -3.68 13.23 -6.73
CA THR A 17 -2.70 14.09 -6.06
C THR A 17 -3.40 15.33 -5.52
N SER A 18 -3.16 15.65 -4.25
CA SER A 18 -3.64 16.87 -3.60
C SER A 18 -2.59 17.39 -2.62
N PRO A 19 -2.74 18.61 -2.08
CA PRO A 19 -1.94 19.04 -0.94
C PRO A 19 -1.98 18.01 0.20
N ALA A 20 -0.84 17.83 0.88
CA ALA A 20 -0.70 16.92 2.02
C ALA A 20 -1.52 17.41 3.23
N VAL A 21 -2.25 16.51 3.87
CA VAL A 21 -3.11 16.79 5.03
C VAL A 21 -2.47 16.19 6.29
N ARG A 22 -1.86 17.04 7.12
CA ARG A 22 -1.16 16.57 8.33
C ARG A 22 -2.07 15.99 9.42
N THR A 23 -3.35 16.31 9.38
CA THR A 23 -4.38 15.77 10.29
C THR A 23 -5.03 14.49 9.77
N ALA A 24 -4.63 14.00 8.58
CA ALA A 24 -5.07 12.69 8.10
C ALA A 24 -4.58 11.57 9.02
N THR A 25 -5.19 10.39 8.90
CA THR A 25 -4.77 9.19 9.64
C THR A 25 -4.51 8.06 8.65
N PRO A 26 -3.25 7.64 8.42
CA PRO A 26 -2.00 8.24 8.89
C PRO A 26 -1.77 9.69 8.43
N SER A 27 -0.93 10.44 9.16
CA SER A 27 -0.59 11.82 8.80
C SER A 27 0.22 11.86 7.51
N GLU A 28 -0.10 12.82 6.65
CA GLU A 28 0.58 12.97 5.37
C GLU A 28 1.79 13.91 5.47
N SER A 29 2.83 13.57 4.70
CA SER A 29 4.08 14.31 4.59
C SER A 29 4.26 14.91 3.18
N GLY A 30 5.30 15.73 3.02
CA GLY A 30 5.60 16.45 1.78
C GLY A 30 4.74 17.70 1.57
N THR A 31 4.75 18.22 0.34
CA THR A 31 3.86 19.32 -0.06
C THR A 31 2.58 18.78 -0.70
N GLN A 32 2.72 17.69 -1.45
CA GLN A 32 1.63 16.97 -2.07
C GLN A 32 1.65 15.51 -1.67
N THR A 33 0.46 14.90 -1.65
CA THR A 33 0.29 13.47 -1.43
C THR A 33 -0.50 12.89 -2.59
N THR A 34 0.06 11.83 -3.17
CA THR A 34 -0.60 10.99 -4.17
C THR A 34 -1.26 9.83 -3.46
N ARG A 35 -2.58 9.77 -3.51
CA ARG A 35 -3.37 8.64 -3.03
C ARG A 35 -3.69 7.72 -4.19
N VAL A 36 -3.36 6.45 -4.02
CA VAL A 36 -3.56 5.42 -5.04
C VAL A 36 -4.57 4.41 -4.51
N ASN A 37 -5.60 4.12 -5.27
CA ASN A 37 -6.53 3.03 -5.00
C ASN A 37 -6.64 2.13 -6.23
N ALA A 38 -6.56 0.84 -6.02
CA ALA A 38 -6.85 -0.16 -7.03
C ALA A 38 -7.51 -1.35 -6.35
N HIS A 39 -8.52 -1.93 -6.99
CA HIS A 39 -9.16 -3.14 -6.47
C HIS A 39 -9.78 -3.96 -7.59
N ASP A 40 -9.93 -5.24 -7.32
CA ASP A 40 -10.83 -6.16 -8.01
C ASP A 40 -11.46 -7.11 -6.98
N ASP A 41 -12.08 -8.19 -7.43
CA ASP A 41 -12.76 -9.15 -6.56
C ASP A 41 -11.81 -9.93 -5.63
N SER A 42 -10.51 -9.97 -5.94
CA SER A 42 -9.52 -10.78 -5.23
C SER A 42 -8.49 -9.96 -4.45
N ALA A 43 -8.28 -8.70 -4.81
CA ALA A 43 -7.30 -7.88 -4.12
C ALA A 43 -7.69 -6.40 -4.09
N SER A 44 -7.19 -5.70 -3.09
CA SER A 44 -7.25 -4.24 -3.04
C SER A 44 -5.94 -3.66 -2.54
N VAL A 45 -5.62 -2.46 -3.01
CA VAL A 45 -4.45 -1.69 -2.62
C VAL A 45 -4.90 -0.25 -2.42
N THR A 46 -4.56 0.31 -1.25
CA THR A 46 -4.72 1.73 -0.93
C THR A 46 -3.38 2.26 -0.44
N LEU A 47 -2.85 3.29 -1.10
CA LEU A 47 -1.56 3.90 -0.76
C LEU A 47 -1.72 5.41 -0.57
N SER A 48 -0.89 5.96 0.32
CA SER A 48 -0.67 7.40 0.47
C SER A 48 0.83 7.68 0.40
N LEU A 49 1.24 8.36 -0.68
CA LEU A 49 2.64 8.58 -1.05
C LEU A 49 2.93 10.08 -1.10
N SER A 50 3.98 10.54 -0.45
CA SER A 50 4.41 11.95 -0.54
C SER A 50 5.07 12.25 -1.90
N ASP A 51 5.36 13.52 -2.13
CA ASP A 51 6.08 14.03 -3.32
C ASP A 51 7.60 14.11 -3.13
N SER A 52 8.16 13.54 -2.05
CA SER A 52 9.60 13.45 -1.85
C SER A 52 10.28 12.53 -2.88
N THR A 53 11.60 12.60 -2.97
CA THR A 53 12.40 11.77 -3.87
C THR A 53 13.53 11.09 -3.08
N PRO A 54 13.46 9.78 -2.81
CA PRO A 54 12.33 8.88 -3.11
C PRO A 54 11.05 9.24 -2.34
N PRO A 55 9.84 8.82 -2.80
CA PRO A 55 8.60 9.08 -2.08
C PRO A 55 8.57 8.46 -0.69
N ASP A 56 8.04 9.17 0.29
CA ASP A 56 7.71 8.59 1.60
C ASP A 56 6.33 7.91 1.54
N VAL A 57 6.20 6.77 2.21
CA VAL A 57 4.92 6.10 2.39
C VAL A 57 4.28 6.61 3.68
N ASN A 58 3.24 7.44 3.56
CA ASN A 58 2.49 7.92 4.73
C ASN A 58 1.63 6.80 5.31
N GLY A 59 0.99 6.01 4.44
CA GLY A 59 0.14 4.91 4.82
C GLY A 59 -0.11 3.95 3.67
N PHE A 60 -0.40 2.70 4.01
CA PHE A 60 -0.66 1.64 3.05
C PHE A 60 -1.67 0.64 3.61
N GLY A 61 -2.47 0.05 2.74
CA GLY A 61 -3.41 -1.03 3.02
C GLY A 61 -3.47 -1.97 1.83
N ILE A 62 -3.46 -3.26 2.10
CA ILE A 62 -3.43 -4.31 1.08
C ILE A 62 -4.34 -5.45 1.52
N SER A 63 -5.22 -5.89 0.64
CA SER A 63 -5.93 -7.15 0.81
C SER A 63 -5.62 -8.07 -0.36
N LEU A 64 -5.47 -9.37 -0.09
CA LEU A 64 -5.29 -10.39 -1.09
C LEU A 64 -5.99 -11.68 -0.68
N LYS A 65 -6.93 -12.12 -1.50
CA LYS A 65 -7.64 -13.39 -1.37
C LYS A 65 -6.99 -14.45 -2.24
N ILE A 66 -6.56 -15.54 -1.62
CA ILE A 66 -6.03 -16.74 -2.28
C ILE A 66 -6.88 -17.95 -1.88
N GLY A 67 -7.71 -18.43 -2.81
CA GLY A 67 -8.66 -19.50 -2.51
C GLY A 67 -9.64 -19.09 -1.41
N SER A 68 -9.55 -19.73 -0.25
CA SER A 68 -10.36 -19.43 0.94
C SER A 68 -9.62 -18.62 2.01
N VAL A 69 -8.41 -18.13 1.72
CA VAL A 69 -7.57 -17.38 2.66
C VAL A 69 -7.53 -15.91 2.26
N ASP A 70 -7.98 -15.04 3.15
CA ASP A 70 -7.94 -13.59 2.98
C ASP A 70 -6.81 -12.98 3.82
N TYR A 71 -5.72 -12.57 3.16
CA TYR A 71 -4.65 -11.81 3.79
C TYR A 71 -5.05 -10.33 3.84
N GLN A 72 -5.15 -9.77 5.04
CA GLN A 72 -5.61 -8.39 5.19
C GLN A 72 -4.62 -7.55 5.99
N MET A 73 -3.91 -6.66 5.30
CA MET A 73 -3.20 -5.53 5.89
C MET A 73 -4.14 -4.33 5.94
N PRO A 74 -4.76 -4.01 7.08
CA PRO A 74 -5.56 -2.81 7.20
C PRO A 74 -4.71 -1.57 6.88
N TYR A 75 -5.39 -0.49 6.50
CA TYR A 75 -4.72 0.78 6.23
C TYR A 75 -3.98 1.26 7.48
N GLN A 76 -2.66 1.34 7.40
CA GLN A 76 -1.77 1.55 8.54
C GLN A 76 -0.62 2.50 8.18
N PRO A 77 -0.05 3.21 9.17
CA PRO A 77 1.15 3.99 8.97
C PRO A 77 2.37 3.09 8.80
N VAL A 78 3.42 3.63 8.20
CA VAL A 78 4.76 3.07 8.42
C VAL A 78 5.21 3.34 9.86
N GLN A 79 5.81 2.35 10.51
CA GLN A 79 6.32 2.41 11.87
C GLN A 79 7.79 2.84 11.93
N SER A 80 8.53 2.64 10.84
CA SER A 80 9.91 3.09 10.70
C SER A 80 10.24 3.43 9.24
N PRO A 81 11.24 4.30 8.99
CA PRO A 81 11.62 4.69 7.63
C PRO A 81 12.11 3.53 6.74
N THR A 82 12.56 2.43 7.34
CA THR A 82 13.07 1.25 6.62
C THR A 82 12.05 0.12 6.53
N GLN A 83 10.83 0.31 7.06
CA GLN A 83 9.79 -0.73 7.02
C GLN A 83 9.25 -0.92 5.60
N VAL A 84 9.04 0.19 4.89
CA VAL A 84 8.51 0.20 3.53
C VAL A 84 9.31 1.18 2.71
N GLU A 85 9.97 0.68 1.67
CA GLU A 85 10.67 1.49 0.69
C GLU A 85 9.75 1.73 -0.50
N ALA A 86 9.71 2.96 -1.00
CA ALA A 86 8.99 3.31 -2.21
C ALA A 86 9.92 3.95 -3.23
N THR A 87 9.75 3.59 -4.49
CA THR A 87 10.43 4.22 -5.63
C THR A 87 9.41 4.67 -6.66
N ARG A 88 9.75 5.73 -7.40
CA ARG A 88 8.91 6.27 -8.47
C ARG A 88 9.70 6.33 -9.76
N GLN A 89 9.10 5.83 -10.85
CA GLN A 89 9.61 5.94 -12.21
C GLN A 89 8.49 6.48 -13.10
N GLY A 90 8.54 7.78 -13.40
CA GLY A 90 7.47 8.46 -14.13
C GLY A 90 6.14 8.42 -13.36
N LYS A 91 5.16 7.68 -13.89
CA LYS A 91 3.84 7.45 -13.27
C LYS A 91 3.73 6.11 -12.51
N SER A 92 4.81 5.32 -12.50
CA SER A 92 4.86 4.03 -11.83
C SER A 92 5.48 4.16 -10.44
N TYR A 93 4.88 3.48 -9.47
CA TYR A 93 5.35 3.36 -8.11
C TYR A 93 5.62 1.89 -7.79
N THR A 94 6.74 1.62 -7.13
CA THR A 94 7.08 0.30 -6.60
C THR A 94 7.31 0.43 -5.10
N LEU A 95 6.56 -0.34 -4.31
CA LEU A 95 6.70 -0.43 -2.86
C LEU A 95 7.12 -1.83 -2.47
N THR A 96 8.06 -1.94 -1.53
CA THR A 96 8.49 -3.21 -0.94
C THR A 96 8.70 -3.03 0.56
N GLY A 97 8.19 -3.95 1.36
CA GLY A 97 8.30 -3.83 2.81
C GLY A 97 7.54 -4.90 3.57
N THR A 98 7.31 -4.64 4.86
CA THR A 98 6.47 -5.45 5.75
C THR A 98 5.27 -4.66 6.25
N GLY A 99 4.15 -5.36 6.47
CA GLY A 99 2.94 -4.76 7.03
C GLY A 99 2.29 -5.69 8.05
N HIS A 100 1.64 -5.11 9.07
CA HIS A 100 0.85 -5.88 10.02
C HIS A 100 -0.44 -6.35 9.35
N ALA A 101 -0.63 -7.66 9.29
CA ALA A 101 -1.73 -8.31 8.61
C ALA A 101 -2.51 -9.22 9.55
N VAL A 102 -3.81 -9.32 9.31
CA VAL A 102 -4.68 -10.39 9.83
C VAL A 102 -4.56 -11.59 8.89
N ILE A 103 -4.33 -12.76 9.46
CA ILE A 103 -4.21 -14.04 8.73
C ILE A 103 -5.31 -14.98 9.25
N PRO A 104 -6.13 -15.57 8.37
CA PRO A 104 -7.18 -16.50 8.77
C PRO A 104 -6.63 -17.67 9.57
N GLY A 105 -7.32 -18.02 10.66
CA GLY A 105 -6.92 -19.12 11.55
C GLY A 105 -5.80 -18.77 12.53
N GLN A 106 -5.29 -17.54 12.55
CA GLN A 106 -4.34 -17.05 13.54
C GLN A 106 -4.95 -15.97 14.43
N THR A 107 -4.57 -15.95 15.70
CA THR A 107 -4.98 -14.91 16.65
C THR A 107 -4.02 -13.73 16.59
N GLY A 108 -4.54 -12.53 16.34
CA GLY A 108 -3.78 -11.28 16.34
C GLY A 108 -3.24 -10.88 14.96
N MET A 109 -2.52 -9.75 14.91
CA MET A 109 -1.84 -9.26 13.71
C MET A 109 -0.39 -9.79 13.68
N ARG A 110 0.11 -10.05 12.47
CA ARG A 110 1.50 -10.46 12.24
C ARG A 110 2.11 -9.67 11.10
N GLU A 111 3.41 -9.44 11.16
CA GLU A 111 4.12 -8.83 10.04
C GLU A 111 4.24 -9.81 8.88
N LEU A 112 3.81 -9.37 7.70
CA LEU A 112 3.95 -10.10 6.44
C LEU A 112 4.71 -9.25 5.42
N PRO A 113 5.60 -9.86 4.62
CA PRO A 113 6.23 -9.16 3.52
C PRO A 113 5.22 -8.91 2.40
N PHE A 114 5.33 -7.75 1.77
CA PHE A 114 4.57 -7.40 0.58
C PHE A 114 5.42 -6.68 -0.46
N GLY A 115 4.92 -6.71 -1.70
CA GLY A 115 5.39 -5.88 -2.79
C GLY A 115 4.22 -5.40 -3.62
N VAL A 116 4.21 -4.11 -3.96
CA VAL A 116 3.20 -3.49 -4.82
C VAL A 116 3.91 -2.80 -5.97
N HIS A 117 3.44 -3.05 -7.18
CA HIS A 117 3.80 -2.27 -8.36
C HIS A 117 2.52 -1.72 -8.95
N VAL A 118 2.46 -0.42 -9.18
CA VAL A 118 1.27 0.26 -9.70
C VAL A 118 1.67 1.38 -10.65
N THR A 119 0.93 1.52 -11.75
CA THR A 119 1.10 2.60 -12.71
C THR A 119 -0.16 3.46 -12.73
N CYS A 120 -0.02 4.73 -12.39
CA CYS A 120 -1.11 5.70 -12.51
C CYS A 120 -1.37 6.06 -13.98
N PRO A 121 -2.63 6.37 -14.37
CA PRO A 121 -2.98 6.78 -15.73
C PRO A 121 -2.35 8.11 -16.16
#